data_AF-A0A524G932-F1
#
_entry.id   AF-A0A524G932-F1
#
_cell.length_a   1.000
_cell.length_b   1.000
_cell.length_c   1.000
_cell.angle_alpha   90.00
_cell.angle_beta   90.00
_cell.angle_gamma   90.00
#
_symmetry.space_group_name_H-M   'P 1'
#
loop_
_entity.id
_entity.type
_entity.pdbx_description
1 polymer ?
#
loop_
_entity_poly.entity_id
_entity_poly.type
_entity_poly.pdbx_seq_one_letter_code
_entity_poly.pdbx_strand_id
1 'polypeptide(L)'
;MQTLTGVVPFAIVLLYLTMQTLWLIIGRISRDRYLRDIMSFRTPTSALSRYYGWRVENSANGIVEGFVLVFVLIIVVIGLGLVVFTIDLVIQSFPIIVFVVLFSLLSTAQQVWRVKEIIDKETRIVTSIKTSNDKIGVAKSMVDELYDQGALGDGRTWFALFKLAQKRDQTGWAIKDVLIEKGKEEDIRIQEPSKDTSSTDSGPEIS
;
A
#
# COMPACT_ATOMS: atom_id res chain seq x y z
N MET A 1 28.85 14.53 -31.46
CA MET A 1 27.58 14.32 -30.73
C MET A 1 26.84 13.14 -31.36
N GLN A 2 27.20 11.91 -30.98
CA GLN A 2 26.57 10.68 -31.49
C GLN A 2 26.56 9.57 -30.42
N THR A 3 26.45 9.93 -29.14
CA THR A 3 26.59 9.00 -28.01
C THR A 3 25.27 8.56 -27.40
N LEU A 4 24.14 9.21 -27.73
CA LEU A 4 22.81 8.88 -27.19
C LEU A 4 22.03 7.85 -28.02
N THR A 5 22.52 7.47 -29.21
CA THR A 5 21.93 6.43 -30.08
C THR A 5 22.81 5.19 -30.16
N GLY A 6 23.52 4.87 -29.08
CA GLY A 6 24.27 3.62 -28.94
C GLY A 6 23.43 2.52 -28.29
N VAL A 7 23.66 1.26 -28.69
CA VAL A 7 23.00 0.07 -28.11
C VAL A 7 23.23 -0.02 -26.59
N VAL A 8 24.35 0.51 -26.08
CA VAL A 8 24.75 0.43 -24.66
C VAL A 8 23.89 1.31 -23.73
N PRO A 9 23.78 2.64 -23.93
CA PRO A 9 22.80 3.49 -23.24
C PRO A 9 21.39 2.91 -23.18
N PHE A 10 20.93 2.41 -24.32
CA PHE A 10 19.60 1.83 -24.45
C PHE A 10 19.43 0.58 -23.59
N ALA A 11 20.41 -0.34 -23.62
CA ALA A 11 20.40 -1.55 -22.80
C ALA A 11 20.37 -1.22 -21.29
N ILE A 12 21.15 -0.22 -20.84
CA ILE A 12 21.19 0.22 -19.44
C ILE A 12 19.81 0.76 -19.01
N VAL A 13 19.20 1.62 -19.82
CA VAL A 13 17.88 2.17 -19.53
C VAL A 13 16.82 1.07 -19.50
N LEU A 14 16.83 0.15 -20.47
CA LEU A 14 15.88 -0.96 -20.54
C LEU A 14 16.00 -1.89 -19.32
N LEU A 15 17.22 -2.20 -18.92
CA LEU A 15 17.50 -3.01 -17.72
C LEU A 15 16.99 -2.31 -16.45
N TYR A 16 17.26 -1.01 -16.30
CA TYR A 16 16.73 -0.22 -15.19
C TYR A 16 15.21 -0.25 -15.13
N LEU A 17 14.54 0.02 -16.26
CA LEU A 17 13.07 0.00 -16.33
C LEU A 17 12.52 -1.37 -15.96
N THR A 18 13.15 -2.45 -16.45
CA THR A 18 12.76 -3.82 -16.13
C THR A 18 12.86 -4.10 -14.63
N MET A 19 14.00 -3.75 -14.01
CA MET A 19 14.21 -3.89 -12.56
C MET A 19 13.18 -3.07 -11.77
N GLN A 20 12.93 -1.84 -12.18
CA GLN A 20 11.96 -0.95 -11.55
C GLN A 20 10.54 -1.53 -11.64
N THR A 21 10.14 -2.05 -12.80
CA THR A 21 8.84 -2.68 -12.99
C THR A 21 8.70 -3.93 -12.12
N LEU A 22 9.72 -4.80 -12.07
CA LEU A 22 9.72 -5.97 -11.21
C LEU A 22 9.57 -5.58 -9.73
N TRP A 23 10.28 -4.55 -9.29
CA TRP A 23 10.18 -4.05 -7.93
C TRP A 23 8.77 -3.55 -7.59
N LEU A 24 8.16 -2.78 -8.49
CA LEU A 24 6.79 -2.29 -8.32
C LEU A 24 5.77 -3.44 -8.27
N ILE A 25 5.95 -4.48 -9.09
CA ILE A 25 5.10 -5.68 -9.09
C ILE A 25 5.23 -6.42 -7.75
N ILE A 26 6.45 -6.65 -7.28
CA ILE A 26 6.69 -7.28 -5.97
C ILE A 26 6.06 -6.46 -4.86
N GLY A 27 6.22 -5.13 -4.89
CA GLY A 27 5.61 -4.21 -3.93
C GLY A 27 4.08 -4.30 -3.92
N ARG A 28 3.45 -4.35 -5.10
CA ARG A 28 1.99 -4.51 -5.24
C ARG A 28 1.51 -5.85 -4.69
N ILE A 29 2.14 -6.95 -5.07
CA ILE A 29 1.78 -8.30 -4.58
C ILE A 29 1.94 -8.37 -3.06
N SER A 30 3.02 -7.80 -2.53
CA SER A 30 3.29 -7.79 -1.10
C SER A 30 2.24 -6.99 -0.33
N ARG A 31 1.86 -5.82 -0.84
CA ARG A 31 0.76 -5.01 -0.31
C ARG A 31 -0.55 -5.78 -0.30
N ASP A 32 -0.93 -6.36 -1.42
CA ASP A 32 -2.25 -7.00 -1.57
C ASP A 32 -2.36 -8.25 -0.67
N ARG A 33 -1.26 -8.98 -0.47
CA ARG A 33 -1.19 -10.08 0.52
C ARG A 33 -1.30 -9.58 1.95
N TYR A 34 -0.58 -8.51 2.29
CA TYR A 34 -0.65 -7.91 3.63
C TYR A 34 -2.03 -7.35 3.95
N LEU A 35 -2.63 -6.63 2.99
CA LEU A 35 -4.00 -6.14 3.07
C LEU A 35 -4.98 -7.27 3.37
N ARG A 36 -4.89 -8.39 2.64
CA ARG A 36 -5.74 -9.55 2.87
C ARG A 36 -5.59 -10.11 4.29
N ASP A 37 -4.36 -10.21 4.78
CA ASP A 37 -4.09 -10.71 6.13
C ASP A 37 -4.73 -9.78 7.19
N ILE A 38 -4.47 -8.47 7.13
CA ILE A 38 -4.98 -7.52 8.13
C ILE A 38 -6.50 -7.34 8.07
N MET A 39 -7.11 -7.35 6.88
CA MET A 39 -8.58 -7.24 6.73
C MET A 39 -9.29 -8.47 7.29
N SER A 40 -8.62 -9.63 7.33
CA SER A 40 -9.14 -10.85 7.97
C SER A 40 -8.80 -10.96 9.45
N PHE A 41 -8.23 -9.91 10.05
CA PHE A 41 -7.73 -9.90 11.44
C PHE A 41 -6.71 -11.01 11.75
N ARG A 42 -5.89 -11.38 10.76
CA ARG A 42 -4.83 -12.37 10.88
C ARG A 42 -3.47 -11.69 10.89
N THR A 43 -2.56 -12.24 11.68
CA THR A 43 -1.16 -11.80 11.66
C THR A 43 -0.52 -12.14 10.32
N PRO A 44 0.37 -11.29 9.78
CA PRO A 44 1.11 -11.54 8.53
C PRO A 44 1.84 -12.88 8.56
N THR A 45 1.46 -13.83 7.71
CA THR A 45 2.05 -15.19 7.68
C THR A 45 3.09 -15.36 6.57
N SER A 46 2.78 -14.87 5.37
CA SER A 46 3.69 -15.02 4.22
C SER A 46 4.90 -14.09 4.31
N ALA A 47 6.03 -14.48 3.69
CA ALA A 47 7.24 -13.66 3.66
C ALA A 47 6.99 -12.28 3.03
N LEU A 48 6.22 -12.21 1.94
CA LEU A 48 5.86 -10.96 1.27
C LEU A 48 4.95 -10.07 2.13
N SER A 49 3.99 -10.68 2.85
CA SER A 49 3.12 -9.96 3.77
C SER A 49 3.93 -9.38 4.94
N ARG A 50 4.82 -10.17 5.55
CA ARG A 50 5.74 -9.71 6.61
C ARG A 50 6.67 -8.60 6.13
N TYR A 51 7.23 -8.74 4.91
CA TYR A 51 8.03 -7.70 4.29
C TYR A 51 7.26 -6.39 4.13
N TYR A 52 6.03 -6.43 3.62
CA TYR A 52 5.21 -5.22 3.50
C TYR A 52 4.84 -4.64 4.86
N GLY A 53 4.52 -5.49 5.85
CA GLY A 53 4.28 -5.07 7.24
C GLY A 53 5.47 -4.31 7.83
N TRP A 54 6.68 -4.87 7.70
CA TRP A 54 7.92 -4.20 8.09
C TRP A 54 8.09 -2.86 7.37
N ARG A 55 7.84 -2.81 6.05
CA ARG A 55 7.95 -1.58 5.25
C ARG A 55 7.07 -0.45 5.78
N VAL A 56 5.84 -0.75 6.18
CA VAL A 56 4.86 0.25 6.65
C VAL A 56 4.93 0.52 8.15
N GLU A 57 5.80 -0.15 8.88
CA GLU A 57 5.97 0.02 10.32
C GLU A 57 6.64 1.36 10.65
N ASN A 58 7.66 1.73 9.86
CA ASN A 58 8.42 2.95 10.03
C ASN A 58 8.79 3.52 8.66
N SER A 59 8.71 4.84 8.49
CA SER A 59 9.15 5.53 7.27
C SER A 59 10.65 5.32 7.01
N ALA A 60 11.45 5.15 8.07
CA ALA A 60 12.87 4.81 7.97
C ALA A 60 13.11 3.48 7.24
N ASN A 61 12.21 2.49 7.37
CA ASN A 61 12.33 1.21 6.67
C ASN A 61 12.20 1.41 5.15
N GLY A 62 11.38 2.37 4.71
CA GLY A 62 11.31 2.76 3.30
C GLY A 62 12.60 3.38 2.77
N ILE A 63 13.34 4.11 3.62
CA ILE A 63 14.67 4.65 3.27
C ILE A 63 15.68 3.51 3.12
N VAL A 64 15.71 2.58 4.08
CA VAL A 64 16.57 1.39 4.05
C VAL A 64 16.32 0.57 2.78
N GLU A 65 15.05 0.32 2.46
CA GLU A 65 14.67 -0.38 1.24
C GLU A 65 15.16 0.35 -0.03
N GLY A 66 15.04 1.67 -0.06
CA GLY A 66 15.55 2.50 -1.13
C GLY A 66 17.05 2.36 -1.37
N PHE A 67 17.83 2.39 -0.29
CA PHE A 67 19.28 2.15 -0.37
C PHE A 67 19.58 0.75 -0.88
N VAL A 68 18.87 -0.27 -0.42
CA VAL A 68 19.04 -1.65 -0.90
C VAL A 68 18.75 -1.73 -2.40
N LEU A 69 17.67 -1.11 -2.88
CA LEU A 69 17.31 -1.10 -4.30
C LEU A 69 18.38 -0.40 -5.14
N VAL A 70 18.82 0.80 -4.74
CA VAL A 70 19.86 1.54 -5.46
C VAL A 70 21.18 0.76 -5.48
N PHE A 71 21.54 0.13 -4.37
CA PHE A 71 22.75 -0.69 -4.28
C PHE A 71 22.69 -1.90 -5.23
N VAL A 72 21.58 -2.63 -5.22
CA VAL A 72 21.35 -3.75 -6.14
C VAL A 72 21.38 -3.27 -7.59
N LEU A 73 20.73 -2.15 -7.89
CA LEU A 73 20.69 -1.57 -9.23
C LEU A 73 22.10 -1.23 -9.74
N ILE A 74 22.93 -0.58 -8.91
CA ILE A 74 24.31 -0.24 -9.26
C ILE A 74 25.12 -1.51 -9.55
N ILE A 75 25.02 -2.53 -8.69
CA ILE A 75 25.70 -3.81 -8.89
C ILE A 75 25.28 -4.48 -10.19
N VAL A 76 23.97 -4.53 -10.45
CA VAL A 76 23.44 -5.17 -11.67
C VAL A 76 23.85 -4.40 -12.92
N VAL A 77 23.78 -3.07 -12.92
CA VAL A 77 24.15 -2.23 -14.07
C VAL A 77 25.65 -2.28 -14.34
N ILE A 78 26.51 -2.11 -13.31
CA ILE A 78 27.96 -2.17 -13.49
C ILE A 78 28.40 -3.60 -13.82
N GLY A 79 27.88 -4.59 -13.10
CA GLY A 79 28.23 -6.01 -13.29
C GLY A 79 27.87 -6.50 -14.70
N LEU A 80 26.64 -6.27 -15.14
CA LEU A 80 26.25 -6.61 -16.52
C LEU A 80 26.98 -5.75 -17.55
N GLY A 81 27.23 -4.48 -17.22
CA GLY A 81 28.00 -3.57 -18.06
C GLY A 81 29.39 -4.11 -18.38
N LEU A 82 30.11 -4.62 -17.37
CA LEU A 82 31.46 -5.19 -17.52
C LEU A 82 31.47 -6.57 -18.21
N VAL A 83 30.38 -7.34 -18.10
CA VAL A 83 30.26 -8.65 -18.76
C VAL A 83 29.96 -8.50 -20.25
N VAL A 84 29.14 -7.51 -20.61
CA VAL A 84 28.61 -7.36 -21.98
C VAL A 84 29.39 -6.31 -22.79
N PHE A 85 29.96 -5.31 -22.14
CA PHE A 85 30.61 -4.17 -22.80
C PHE A 85 32.04 -3.95 -22.29
N THR A 86 32.84 -3.22 -23.09
CA THR A 86 34.18 -2.80 -22.67
C THR A 86 34.11 -1.72 -21.61
N ILE A 87 35.16 -1.62 -20.78
CA ILE A 87 35.28 -0.62 -19.71
C ILE A 87 35.05 0.81 -20.24
N ASP A 88 35.60 1.13 -21.42
CA ASP A 88 35.44 2.45 -22.04
C ASP A 88 33.97 2.79 -22.33
N LEU A 89 33.17 1.82 -22.79
CA LEU A 89 31.74 2.03 -23.06
C LEU A 89 30.92 2.21 -21.77
N VAL A 90 31.32 1.52 -20.70
CA VAL A 90 30.72 1.69 -19.37
C VAL A 90 31.03 3.09 -18.82
N ILE A 91 32.29 3.54 -18.95
CA ILE A 91 32.70 4.90 -18.53
C ILE A 91 31.96 5.97 -19.33
N GLN A 92 31.84 5.81 -20.64
CA GLN A 92 31.06 6.74 -21.49
C GLN A 92 29.58 6.79 -21.11
N SER A 93 29.04 5.70 -20.56
CA SER A 93 27.65 5.61 -20.09
C SER A 93 27.46 6.13 -18.67
N PHE A 94 28.51 6.58 -17.98
CA PHE A 94 28.46 7.07 -16.60
C PHE A 94 27.36 8.14 -16.36
N PRO A 95 27.18 9.17 -17.22
CA PRO A 95 26.12 10.15 -17.02
C PRO A 95 24.70 9.54 -16.99
N ILE A 96 24.47 8.48 -17.78
CA ILE A 96 23.19 7.76 -17.83
C ILE A 96 23.00 6.93 -16.56
N ILE A 97 24.06 6.28 -16.07
CA ILE A 97 24.02 5.52 -14.81
C ILE A 97 23.67 6.46 -13.64
N VAL A 98 24.31 7.64 -13.58
CA VAL A 98 24.00 8.66 -12.58
C VAL A 98 22.54 9.10 -12.69
N PHE A 99 22.04 9.36 -13.90
CA PHE A 99 20.64 9.74 -14.14
C PHE A 99 19.68 8.66 -13.63
N VAL A 100 19.94 7.39 -13.94
CA VAL A 100 19.16 6.24 -13.47
C VAL A 100 19.13 6.15 -11.94
N VAL A 101 20.29 6.35 -11.28
CA VAL A 101 20.37 6.35 -9.81
C VAL A 101 19.55 7.50 -9.22
N LEU A 102 19.62 8.71 -9.79
CA LEU A 102 18.82 9.85 -9.32
C LEU A 102 17.32 9.57 -9.46
N PHE A 103 16.87 8.99 -10.58
CA PHE A 103 15.47 8.61 -10.76
C PHE A 103 15.02 7.55 -9.76
N SER A 104 15.88 6.58 -9.46
CA SER A 104 15.62 5.55 -8.44
C SER A 104 15.47 6.16 -7.04
N LEU A 105 16.30 7.15 -6.71
CA LEU A 105 16.19 7.88 -5.44
C LEU A 105 14.89 8.68 -5.35
N LEU A 106 14.46 9.35 -6.44
CA LEU A 106 13.17 10.04 -6.48
C LEU A 106 12.00 9.08 -6.29
N SER A 107 12.02 7.92 -6.94
CA SER A 107 10.99 6.90 -6.79
C SER A 107 10.92 6.37 -5.34
N THR A 108 12.08 6.14 -4.74
CA THR A 108 12.18 5.78 -3.31
C THR A 108 11.58 6.86 -2.42
N ALA A 109 11.96 8.13 -2.64
CA ALA A 109 11.49 9.25 -1.84
C ALA A 109 9.96 9.38 -1.88
N GLN A 110 9.36 9.25 -3.07
CA GLN A 110 7.89 9.23 -3.23
C GLN A 110 7.25 8.11 -2.38
N GLN A 111 7.86 6.94 -2.36
CA GLN A 111 7.34 5.80 -1.63
C GLN A 111 7.50 5.94 -0.11
N VAL A 112 8.62 6.50 0.36
CA VAL A 112 8.83 6.87 1.77
C VAL A 112 7.78 7.89 2.20
N TRP A 113 7.52 8.89 1.38
CA TRP A 113 6.54 9.93 1.68
C TRP A 113 5.13 9.35 1.81
N ARG A 114 4.74 8.43 0.93
CA ARG A 114 3.46 7.68 1.04
C ARG A 114 3.36 6.88 2.34
N VAL A 115 4.45 6.22 2.76
CA VAL A 115 4.48 5.49 4.03
C VAL A 115 4.36 6.45 5.22
N LYS A 116 5.04 7.60 5.15
CA LYS A 116 4.94 8.64 6.19
C LYS A 116 3.50 9.13 6.36
N GLU A 117 2.80 9.43 5.26
CA GLU A 117 1.38 9.85 5.32
C GLU A 117 0.48 8.81 6.02
N ILE A 118 0.75 7.52 5.80
CA ILE A 118 0.02 6.43 6.48
C ILE A 118 0.30 6.43 7.99
N ILE A 119 1.57 6.59 8.38
CA ILE A 119 1.98 6.63 9.78
C ILE A 119 1.43 7.86 10.50
N ASP A 120 1.40 9.02 9.83
CA ASP A 120 0.84 10.25 10.38
C ASP A 120 -0.66 10.08 10.67
N LYS A 121 -1.39 9.41 9.76
CA LYS A 121 -2.80 9.03 9.98
C LYS A 121 -2.99 8.03 11.11
N GLU A 122 -2.16 7.01 11.17
CA GLU A 122 -2.17 6.03 12.27
C GLU A 122 -1.98 6.74 13.61
N THR A 123 -1.02 7.65 13.69
CA THR A 123 -0.71 8.43 14.89
C THR A 123 -1.89 9.32 15.30
N ARG A 124 -2.55 9.97 14.32
CA ARG A 124 -3.75 10.77 14.57
C ARG A 124 -4.88 9.94 15.15
N ILE A 125 -5.20 8.78 14.56
CA ILE A 125 -6.24 7.86 15.04
C ILE A 125 -5.93 7.41 16.47
N VAL A 126 -4.70 6.95 16.72
CA VAL A 126 -4.27 6.51 18.06
C VAL A 126 -4.40 7.64 19.07
N THR A 127 -4.00 8.85 18.71
CA THR A 127 -4.10 10.01 19.59
C THR A 127 -5.55 10.31 19.93
N SER A 128 -6.42 10.44 18.93
CA SER A 128 -7.85 10.70 19.11
C SER A 128 -8.55 9.67 19.99
N ILE A 129 -8.23 8.37 19.83
CA ILE A 129 -8.82 7.31 20.66
C ILE A 129 -8.23 7.32 22.07
N LYS A 130 -6.92 7.53 22.23
CA LYS A 130 -6.28 7.52 23.56
C LYS A 130 -6.70 8.70 24.43
N THR A 131 -6.96 9.86 23.85
CA THR A 131 -7.40 11.05 24.58
C THR A 131 -8.89 11.03 24.92
N SER A 132 -9.68 10.17 24.27
CA SER A 132 -11.11 10.04 24.53
C SER A 132 -11.40 9.11 25.70
N ASN A 133 -12.36 9.50 26.54
CA ASN A 133 -12.94 8.60 27.55
C ASN A 133 -13.80 7.50 26.90
N ASP A 134 -14.45 7.82 25.77
CA ASP A 134 -15.20 6.86 24.95
C ASP A 134 -14.38 6.46 23.72
N LYS A 135 -13.64 5.36 23.85
CA LYS A 135 -12.77 4.84 22.80
C LYS A 135 -13.55 4.19 21.66
N ILE A 136 -14.66 3.52 21.99
CA ILE A 136 -15.49 2.79 21.03
C ILE A 136 -16.31 3.79 20.21
N GLY A 137 -16.91 4.80 20.84
CA GLY A 137 -17.68 5.83 20.13
C GLY A 137 -16.83 6.59 19.12
N VAL A 138 -15.58 6.95 19.47
CA VAL A 138 -14.65 7.61 18.54
C VAL A 138 -14.22 6.68 17.41
N ALA A 139 -13.97 5.40 17.69
CA ALA A 139 -13.65 4.43 16.64
C ALA A 139 -14.85 4.23 15.70
N LYS A 140 -16.08 4.16 16.25
CA LYS A 140 -17.34 4.06 15.50
C LYS A 140 -17.56 5.25 14.60
N SER A 141 -17.41 6.48 15.11
CA SER A 141 -17.59 7.69 14.30
C SER A 141 -16.58 7.77 13.15
N MET A 142 -15.33 7.35 13.36
CA MET A 142 -14.32 7.30 12.29
C MET A 142 -14.66 6.26 11.21
N VAL A 143 -15.16 5.10 11.60
CA VAL A 143 -15.56 4.05 10.66
C VAL A 143 -16.81 4.47 9.88
N ASP A 144 -17.81 5.04 10.57
CA ASP A 144 -19.03 5.55 9.95
C ASP A 144 -18.72 6.66 8.93
N GLU A 145 -17.85 7.63 9.29
CA GLU A 145 -17.41 8.68 8.37
C GLU A 145 -16.75 8.12 7.10
N LEU A 146 -16.00 7.01 7.22
CA LEU A 146 -15.40 6.36 6.06
C LEU A 146 -16.40 5.59 5.20
N TYR A 147 -17.43 5.01 5.79
CA TYR A 147 -18.52 4.38 5.05
C TYR A 147 -19.38 5.43 4.33
N ASP A 148 -19.64 6.59 4.97
CA ASP A 148 -20.39 7.71 4.38
C ASP A 148 -19.68 8.33 3.17
N GLN A 149 -18.34 8.28 3.13
CA GLN A 149 -17.55 8.66 1.96
C GLN A 149 -17.69 7.67 0.78
N GLY A 150 -18.34 6.53 0.98
CA GLY A 150 -18.60 5.50 -0.03
C GLY A 150 -17.35 4.77 -0.51
N ALA A 151 -17.44 4.14 -1.68
CA ALA A 151 -16.33 3.38 -2.29
C ALA A 151 -15.06 4.23 -2.57
N LEU A 152 -15.17 5.57 -2.50
CA LEU A 152 -14.08 6.53 -2.65
C LEU A 152 -13.49 6.99 -1.30
N GLY A 153 -13.94 6.41 -0.18
CA GLY A 153 -13.40 6.69 1.15
C GLY A 153 -11.89 6.49 1.19
N ASP A 154 -11.22 7.26 2.06
CA ASP A 154 -9.76 7.34 2.06
C ASP A 154 -9.11 5.99 2.43
N GLY A 155 -8.65 5.26 1.42
CA GLY A 155 -8.07 3.92 1.55
C GLY A 155 -6.86 3.86 2.50
N ARG A 156 -6.18 4.99 2.77
CA ARG A 156 -5.08 5.06 3.73
C ARG A 156 -5.60 5.05 5.16
N THR A 157 -6.74 5.68 5.41
CA THR A 157 -7.41 5.65 6.72
C THR A 157 -7.94 4.25 6.99
N TRP A 158 -8.58 3.61 6.00
CA TRP A 158 -8.96 2.20 6.06
C TRP A 158 -7.76 1.30 6.40
N PHE A 159 -6.64 1.48 5.67
CA PHE A 159 -5.41 0.76 5.93
C PHE A 159 -4.91 0.94 7.38
N ALA A 160 -4.89 2.18 7.87
CA ALA A 160 -4.45 2.50 9.22
C ALA A 160 -5.36 1.86 10.28
N LEU A 161 -6.68 1.88 10.11
CA LEU A 161 -7.63 1.24 11.02
C LEU A 161 -7.42 -0.28 11.09
N PHE A 162 -7.35 -0.96 9.95
CA PHE A 162 -7.10 -2.41 9.93
C PHE A 162 -5.74 -2.80 10.49
N LYS A 163 -4.70 -1.98 10.28
CA LYS A 163 -3.38 -2.18 10.89
C LYS A 163 -3.44 -2.00 12.41
N LEU A 164 -4.12 -0.96 12.91
CA LEU A 164 -4.28 -0.70 14.34
C LEU A 164 -5.11 -1.77 15.04
N ALA A 165 -6.13 -2.31 14.37
CA ALA A 165 -6.94 -3.41 14.88
C ALA A 165 -6.14 -4.71 15.15
N GLN A 166 -4.93 -4.85 14.58
CA GLN A 166 -4.03 -5.96 14.90
C GLN A 166 -3.29 -5.78 16.23
N LYS A 167 -3.22 -4.57 16.79
CA LYS A 167 -2.52 -4.31 18.05
C LYS A 167 -3.31 -4.93 19.21
N ARG A 168 -2.57 -5.49 20.18
CA ARG A 168 -3.15 -6.12 21.38
C ARG A 168 -3.47 -5.12 22.51
N ASP A 169 -3.56 -3.83 22.19
CA ASP A 169 -3.87 -2.77 23.15
C ASP A 169 -5.36 -2.41 23.13
N GLN A 170 -5.81 -1.63 24.12
CA GLN A 170 -7.22 -1.21 24.22
C GLN A 170 -7.71 -0.48 22.96
N THR A 171 -6.83 0.27 22.29
CA THR A 171 -7.14 0.96 21.04
C THR A 171 -7.39 -0.03 19.90
N GLY A 172 -6.53 -1.03 19.74
CA GLY A 172 -6.68 -2.08 18.73
C GLY A 172 -7.96 -2.90 18.92
N TRP A 173 -8.28 -3.28 20.17
CA TRP A 173 -9.54 -3.97 20.48
C TRP A 173 -10.77 -3.12 20.16
N ALA A 174 -10.80 -1.85 20.58
CA ALA A 174 -11.93 -0.96 20.30
C ALA A 174 -12.18 -0.79 18.79
N ILE A 175 -11.11 -0.60 17.99
CA ILE A 175 -11.23 -0.50 16.53
C ILE A 175 -11.70 -1.83 15.93
N LYS A 176 -11.13 -2.95 16.38
CA LYS A 176 -11.47 -4.28 15.88
C LYS A 176 -12.94 -4.62 16.09
N ASP A 177 -13.47 -4.35 17.28
CA ASP A 177 -14.86 -4.64 17.62
C ASP A 177 -15.82 -3.85 16.72
N VAL A 178 -15.55 -2.55 16.53
CA VAL A 178 -16.31 -1.68 15.63
C VAL A 178 -16.26 -2.17 14.18
N LEU A 179 -15.08 -2.55 13.69
CA LEU A 179 -14.93 -3.05 12.31
C LEU A 179 -15.69 -4.37 12.09
N ILE A 180 -15.71 -5.26 13.08
CA ILE A 180 -16.47 -6.53 13.02
C ILE A 180 -17.97 -6.26 13.08
N GLU A 181 -18.42 -5.36 13.95
CA GLU A 181 -19.82 -4.95 14.06
C GLU A 181 -20.32 -4.36 12.74
N LYS A 182 -19.58 -3.39 12.19
CA LYS A 182 -19.92 -2.73 10.92
C LYS A 182 -19.86 -3.68 9.72
N GLY A 183 -18.91 -4.60 9.69
CA GLY A 183 -18.85 -5.65 8.67
C GLY A 183 -20.10 -6.52 8.67
N LYS A 184 -20.60 -6.90 9.86
CA LYS A 184 -21.85 -7.67 9.99
C LYS A 184 -23.08 -6.88 9.56
N GLU A 185 -23.17 -5.60 9.95
CA GLU A 185 -24.27 -4.71 9.53
C GLU A 185 -24.37 -4.64 8.00
N GLU A 186 -23.23 -4.50 7.31
CA GLU A 186 -23.19 -4.42 5.85
C GLU A 186 -23.46 -5.78 5.17
N ASP A 187 -22.93 -6.88 5.74
CA ASP A 187 -23.24 -8.24 5.24
C ASP A 187 -24.75 -8.54 5.31
N ILE A 188 -25.43 -8.07 6.37
CA ILE A 188 -26.89 -8.19 6.51
C ILE A 188 -27.59 -7.32 5.45
N ARG A 189 -27.15 -6.07 5.27
CA ARG A 189 -27.72 -5.14 4.27
C ARG A 189 -27.58 -5.66 2.84
N ILE A 190 -26.49 -6.34 2.52
CA ILE A 190 -26.25 -6.95 1.20
C ILE A 190 -27.07 -8.24 1.02
N GLN A 191 -27.24 -9.02 2.09
CA GLN A 191 -28.02 -10.27 2.06
C GLN A 191 -29.54 -10.04 2.11
N GLU A 192 -29.99 -8.87 2.51
CA GLU A 192 -31.38 -8.42 2.36
C GLU A 192 -31.50 -7.52 1.12
N PRO A 193 -31.52 -8.07 -0.12
CA PRO A 193 -32.02 -7.31 -1.25
C PRO A 193 -33.49 -7.02 -0.97
N SER A 194 -33.79 -5.75 -0.70
CA SER A 194 -35.10 -5.10 -0.80
C SER A 194 -36.28 -6.06 -0.91
N LYS A 195 -36.81 -6.49 0.23
CA LYS A 195 -38.11 -7.18 0.30
C LYS A 195 -39.25 -6.18 0.11
N ASP A 196 -39.14 -5.33 -0.92
CA ASP A 196 -40.08 -4.25 -1.25
C ASP A 196 -40.26 -4.19 -2.78
N THR A 197 -40.82 -5.25 -3.36
CA THR A 197 -41.60 -5.14 -4.60
C THR A 197 -42.60 -6.30 -4.77
N SER A 198 -43.35 -6.67 -3.72
CA SER A 198 -44.57 -7.46 -3.94
C SER A 198 -45.53 -7.40 -2.75
N SER A 199 -46.37 -6.38 -2.68
CA SER A 199 -47.72 -6.51 -2.07
C SER A 199 -48.48 -5.19 -2.13
N THR A 200 -49.06 -4.83 -3.27
CA THR A 200 -50.39 -4.16 -3.32
C THR A 200 -50.90 -4.09 -4.75
N ASP A 201 -51.39 -5.21 -5.29
CA ASP A 201 -52.53 -5.13 -6.23
C ASP A 201 -53.30 -6.44 -6.24
N SER A 202 -54.33 -6.53 -5.41
CA SER A 202 -55.43 -7.49 -5.48
C SER A 202 -56.49 -7.05 -4.45
N GLY A 203 -57.25 -6.03 -4.83
CA GLY A 203 -58.56 -5.68 -4.26
C GLY A 203 -59.64 -5.84 -5.34
N PRO A 204 -60.91 -6.04 -4.97
CA PRO A 204 -61.76 -7.12 -5.50
C PRO A 204 -62.46 -6.83 -6.83
N GLU A 205 -62.69 -7.90 -7.62
CA GLU A 205 -63.56 -7.89 -8.79
C GLU A 205 -65.01 -7.53 -8.41
N ILE A 206 -65.55 -6.53 -9.10
CA ILE A 206 -66.97 -6.21 -9.14
C ILE A 206 -67.38 -6.20 -10.63
N SER A 207 -67.99 -7.30 -11.09
CA SER A 207 -69.05 -7.37 -12.11
C SER A 207 -69.38 -8.83 -12.43
#